data_AF-A0A2H1GAM6-F1
#
_entry.id   AF-A0A2H1GAM6-F1
#
_cell.length_a   1.000
_cell.length_b   1.000
_cell.length_c   1.000
_cell.angle_alpha   90.00
_cell.angle_beta   90.00
_cell.angle_gamma   90.00
#
_symmetry.space_group_name_H-M   'P 1'
#
loop_
_entity.id
_entity.type
_entity.pdbx_description
1 polymer ?
#
loop_
_entity_poly.entity_id
_entity_poly.type
_entity_poly.pdbx_seq_one_letter_code
_entity_poly.pdbx_strand_id
1 'polypeptide(L)'
;MAICYRIGITLLNIFCPPFAVAMLTGLNYDCMLNCIFFLLAVIPSHVHGFYISMTYFHRRKKARKGKYPGGPKPMIYSEDLLNGGLSNKEVERRWVVEQSLNRKGSTRSSRKRNRQSKSVTRA
;
A
#
# COMPACT_ATOMS: atom_id res chain seq x y z
N MET A 1 -36.42 -12.71 -28.75
CA MET A 1 -35.57 -13.79 -28.17
C MET A 1 -34.08 -13.56 -28.44
N ALA A 2 -33.62 -13.44 -29.70
CA ALA A 2 -32.19 -13.30 -30.03
C ALA A 2 -31.49 -12.05 -29.42
N ILE A 3 -32.18 -10.91 -29.33
CA ILE A 3 -31.63 -9.67 -28.76
C ILE A 3 -31.45 -9.78 -27.24
N CYS A 4 -32.43 -10.33 -26.52
CA CYS A 4 -32.34 -10.54 -25.07
C CYS A 4 -31.19 -11.49 -24.70
N TYR A 5 -30.98 -12.54 -25.51
CA TYR A 5 -29.86 -13.47 -25.35
C TYR A 5 -28.51 -12.78 -25.56
N ARG A 6 -28.39 -11.96 -26.61
CA ARG A 6 -27.17 -11.17 -26.88
C ARG A 6 -26.86 -10.18 -25.76
N ILE A 7 -27.86 -9.46 -25.26
CA ILE A 7 -27.70 -8.52 -24.15
C ILE A 7 -27.28 -9.27 -22.88
N GLY A 8 -27.88 -10.44 -22.60
CA GLY A 8 -27.53 -11.28 -21.46
C GLY A 8 -26.07 -11.73 -21.48
N ILE A 9 -25.58 -12.20 -22.63
CA ILE A 9 -24.17 -12.60 -22.79
C ILE A 9 -23.22 -11.42 -22.68
N THR A 10 -23.57 -10.25 -23.23
CA THR A 10 -22.74 -9.04 -23.09
C THR A 10 -22.65 -8.58 -21.65
N LEU A 11 -23.78 -8.56 -20.91
CA LEU A 11 -23.77 -8.25 -19.49
C LEU A 11 -22.92 -9.26 -18.70
N LEU A 12 -23.05 -10.54 -19.01
CA LEU A 12 -22.27 -11.57 -18.36
C LEU A 12 -20.77 -11.44 -18.66
N ASN A 13 -20.41 -11.06 -19.88
CA ASN A 13 -19.03 -10.79 -20.27
C ASN A 13 -18.42 -9.60 -19.48
N ILE A 14 -19.22 -8.61 -19.12
CA ILE A 14 -18.76 -7.47 -18.30
C ILE A 14 -18.40 -7.91 -16.87
N PHE A 15 -19.18 -8.82 -16.27
CA PHE A 15 -18.95 -9.25 -14.88
C PHE A 15 -18.04 -10.47 -14.75
N CYS A 16 -18.13 -11.42 -15.69
CA CYS A 16 -17.38 -12.67 -15.69
C CYS A 16 -17.10 -13.13 -17.14
N PRO A 17 -16.08 -12.52 -17.80
CA PRO A 17 -15.67 -12.86 -19.17
C PRO A 17 -15.45 -14.37 -19.42
N PRO A 18 -14.78 -15.14 -18.53
CA PRO A 18 -14.52 -16.55 -18.80
C PRO A 18 -15.81 -17.39 -18.81
N PHE A 19 -16.83 -17.02 -18.03
CA PHE A 19 -18.11 -17.73 -18.01
C PHE A 19 -18.96 -17.42 -19.25
N ALA A 20 -18.92 -16.18 -19.77
CA ALA A 20 -19.59 -15.82 -21.02
C ALA A 20 -19.07 -16.62 -22.21
N VAL A 21 -17.75 -16.74 -22.32
CA VAL A 21 -17.12 -17.44 -23.44
C VAL A 21 -17.28 -18.95 -23.31
N ALA A 22 -17.19 -19.51 -22.09
CA ALA A 22 -17.50 -20.92 -21.85
C ALA A 22 -18.91 -21.30 -22.32
N MET A 23 -19.91 -20.44 -22.10
CA MET A 23 -21.29 -20.67 -22.55
C MET A 23 -21.49 -20.49 -24.06
N LEU A 24 -20.67 -19.66 -24.73
CA LEU A 24 -20.82 -19.34 -26.15
C LEU A 24 -20.06 -20.31 -27.07
N THR A 25 -18.83 -20.68 -26.71
CA THR A 25 -17.94 -21.50 -27.54
C THR A 25 -17.64 -22.87 -26.96
N GLY A 26 -18.13 -23.20 -25.75
CA GLY A 26 -17.72 -24.39 -25.01
C GLY A 26 -16.29 -24.28 -24.44
N LEU A 27 -15.74 -25.41 -23.95
CA LEU A 27 -14.38 -25.51 -23.40
C LEU A 27 -13.32 -25.56 -24.52
N ASN A 28 -13.21 -24.48 -25.28
CA ASN A 28 -12.22 -24.31 -26.34
C ASN A 28 -11.06 -23.40 -25.90
N TYR A 29 -10.04 -23.25 -26.75
CA TYR A 29 -8.85 -22.45 -26.47
C TYR A 29 -9.16 -20.99 -26.09
N ASP A 30 -10.21 -20.40 -26.68
CA ASP A 30 -10.67 -19.04 -26.38
C ASP A 30 -11.20 -18.88 -24.94
N CYS A 31 -11.80 -19.93 -24.37
CA CYS A 31 -12.22 -19.97 -22.98
C CYS A 31 -11.00 -20.00 -22.05
N MET A 32 -9.95 -20.74 -22.42
CA MET A 32 -8.72 -20.83 -21.64
C MET A 32 -7.98 -19.48 -21.62
N LEU A 33 -7.87 -18.80 -22.77
CA LEU A 33 -7.27 -17.48 -22.85
C LEU A 33 -8.03 -16.42 -22.04
N ASN A 34 -9.37 -16.41 -22.11
CA ASN A 34 -10.16 -15.49 -21.29
C ASN A 34 -10.04 -15.79 -19.78
N CYS A 35 -9.91 -17.06 -19.40
CA CYS A 35 -9.64 -17.44 -18.02
C CYS A 35 -8.27 -16.94 -17.56
N ILE A 36 -7.24 -17.06 -18.40
CA ILE A 36 -5.90 -16.52 -18.13
C ILE A 36 -5.95 -14.99 -17.99
N PHE A 37 -6.62 -14.27 -18.87
CA PHE A 37 -6.77 -12.81 -18.75
C PHE A 37 -7.54 -12.40 -17.49
N PHE A 38 -8.57 -13.14 -17.12
CA PHE A 38 -9.30 -12.89 -15.88
C PHE A 38 -8.42 -13.12 -14.65
N LEU A 39 -7.67 -14.21 -14.60
CA LEU A 39 -6.69 -14.47 -13.53
C LEU A 39 -5.61 -13.38 -13.49
N LEU A 40 -5.08 -12.99 -14.65
CA LEU A 40 -4.12 -11.91 -14.79
C LEU A 40 -4.66 -10.56 -14.35
N ALA A 41 -5.97 -10.30 -14.40
CA ALA A 41 -6.58 -9.08 -13.88
C ALA A 41 -6.88 -9.18 -12.37
N VAL A 42 -7.36 -10.35 -11.93
CA VAL A 42 -7.74 -10.62 -10.54
C VAL A 42 -6.52 -10.60 -9.62
N ILE A 43 -5.43 -11.28 -10.01
CA ILE A 43 -4.21 -11.41 -9.19
C ILE A 43 -3.60 -10.05 -8.83
N PRO A 44 -3.25 -9.15 -9.77
CA PRO A 44 -2.67 -7.86 -9.43
C PRO A 44 -3.66 -6.98 -8.66
N SER A 45 -4.97 -7.09 -8.91
CA SER A 45 -5.99 -6.37 -8.15
C SER A 45 -6.01 -6.79 -6.67
N HIS A 46 -5.94 -8.11 -6.41
CA HIS A 46 -5.87 -8.64 -5.04
C HIS A 46 -4.55 -8.28 -4.36
N VAL A 47 -3.42 -8.42 -5.05
CA VAL A 47 -2.11 -8.03 -4.53
C VAL A 47 -2.07 -6.53 -4.20
N HIS A 48 -2.66 -5.69 -5.04
CA HIS A 48 -2.76 -4.24 -4.81
C HIS A 48 -3.64 -3.91 -3.61
N GLY A 49 -4.84 -4.51 -3.51
CA GLY A 49 -5.70 -4.34 -2.33
C GLY A 49 -5.05 -4.81 -1.04
N PHE A 50 -4.30 -5.91 -1.10
CA PHE A 50 -3.53 -6.43 0.03
C PHE A 50 -2.37 -5.51 0.41
N TYR A 51 -1.65 -4.95 -0.58
CA TYR A 51 -0.60 -3.94 -0.36
C TYR A 51 -1.13 -2.71 0.39
N ILE A 52 -2.28 -2.18 -0.04
CA ILE A 52 -2.95 -1.06 0.64
C ILE A 52 -3.31 -1.44 2.08
N SER A 53 -3.91 -2.62 2.27
CA SER A 53 -4.34 -3.08 3.60
C SER A 53 -3.16 -3.22 4.56
N MET A 54 -2.08 -3.87 4.12
CA MET A 54 -0.87 -4.07 4.93
C MET A 54 -0.19 -2.75 5.29
N THR A 55 -0.06 -1.84 4.31
CA THR A 55 0.55 -0.53 4.55
C THR A 55 -0.28 0.28 5.55
N TYR A 56 -1.61 0.28 5.42
CA TYR A 56 -2.50 0.92 6.38
C TYR A 56 -2.35 0.36 7.80
N PHE A 57 -2.36 -0.97 7.99
CA PHE A 57 -2.20 -1.58 9.32
C PHE A 57 -0.84 -1.28 9.94
N HIS A 58 0.23 -1.26 9.14
CA HIS A 58 1.57 -0.93 9.62
C HIS A 58 1.64 0.52 10.12
N ARG A 59 1.02 1.46 9.40
CA ARG A 59 0.98 2.87 9.78
C ARG A 59 0.05 3.15 10.95
N ARG A 60 -1.12 2.51 11.00
CA ARG A 60 -2.04 2.56 12.15
C ARG A 60 -1.35 2.08 13.44
N LYS A 61 -0.50 1.05 13.37
CA LYS A 61 0.31 0.60 14.52
C LYS A 61 1.35 1.64 14.95
N LYS A 62 1.99 2.37 14.03
CA LYS A 62 2.94 3.47 14.34
C LYS A 62 2.22 4.66 14.96
N ALA A 63 1.09 5.04 14.38
CA ALA A 63 0.20 6.06 14.89
C ALA A 63 -0.28 5.74 16.31
N ARG A 64 -0.69 4.50 16.60
CA ARG A 64 -1.08 4.13 17.98
C ARG A 64 0.07 4.22 18.98
N LYS A 65 1.32 4.06 18.53
CA LYS A 65 2.53 4.20 19.35
C LYS A 65 3.01 5.66 19.49
N GLY A 66 2.26 6.64 18.99
CA GLY A 66 2.64 8.04 19.04
C GLY A 66 3.75 8.44 18.04
N LYS A 67 4.17 7.53 17.15
CA LYS A 67 5.24 7.79 16.17
C LYS A 67 4.68 8.40 14.88
N TYR A 68 5.53 9.09 14.12
CA TYR A 68 5.16 9.63 12.82
C TYR A 68 4.81 8.48 11.85
N PRO A 69 3.65 8.53 11.15
CA PRO A 69 3.19 7.44 10.28
C PRO A 69 4.03 7.25 8.99
N GLY A 70 4.91 8.21 8.65
CA GLY A 70 5.83 8.15 7.50
C GLY A 70 5.37 9.03 6.33
N GLY A 71 6.27 9.31 5.38
CA GLY A 71 5.98 10.14 4.19
C GLY A 71 5.16 9.44 3.09
N PRO A 72 5.00 10.03 1.90
CA PRO A 72 4.27 9.42 0.79
C PRO A 72 4.89 8.08 0.37
N LYS A 73 4.05 7.12 -0.04
CA LYS A 73 4.47 5.81 -0.57
C LYS A 73 3.99 5.65 -2.01
N PRO A 74 4.76 4.92 -2.85
CA PRO A 74 4.33 4.65 -4.22
C PRO A 74 3.01 3.86 -4.23
N MET A 75 2.15 4.16 -5.20
CA MET A 75 0.87 3.48 -5.44
C MET A 75 -0.22 3.70 -4.36
N ILE A 76 -0.06 4.68 -3.47
CA ILE A 76 -1.08 5.10 -2.48
C ILE A 76 -1.16 6.62 -2.49
N TYR A 77 -2.27 7.16 -3.00
CA TYR A 77 -2.49 8.61 -3.12
C TYR A 77 -3.38 9.21 -2.03
N SER A 78 -4.05 8.37 -1.23
CA SER A 78 -4.96 8.83 -0.17
C SER A 78 -4.17 9.17 1.11
N GLU A 79 -4.29 10.42 1.56
CA GLU A 79 -3.66 10.90 2.79
C GLU A 79 -4.17 10.17 4.03
N ASP A 80 -5.44 9.76 4.07
CA ASP A 80 -6.00 9.03 5.22
C ASP A 80 -5.34 7.66 5.42
N LEU A 81 -5.08 6.96 4.30
CA LEU A 81 -4.35 5.68 4.31
C LEU A 81 -2.89 5.88 4.70
N LEU A 82 -2.26 6.95 4.22
CA LEU A 82 -0.87 7.29 4.55
C LEU A 82 -0.70 7.78 5.98
N ASN A 83 -1.69 8.45 6.56
CA ASN A 83 -1.65 8.92 7.93
C ASN A 83 -2.03 7.83 8.94
N GLY A 84 -2.56 6.70 8.45
CA GLY A 84 -3.05 5.61 9.29
C GLY A 84 -4.26 6.03 10.14
N GLY A 85 -5.10 6.93 9.60
CA GLY A 85 -6.28 7.47 10.28
C GLY A 85 -6.02 8.65 11.21
N LEU A 86 -4.88 9.33 11.09
CA LEU A 86 -4.60 10.57 11.84
C LEU A 86 -4.97 11.81 11.02
N SER A 87 -5.46 12.85 11.72
CA SER A 87 -5.60 14.18 11.14
C SER A 87 -4.23 14.75 10.75
N ASN A 88 -4.16 15.45 9.61
CA ASN A 88 -2.95 16.10 9.11
C ASN A 88 -2.24 16.96 10.18
N LYS A 89 -3.00 17.68 11.02
CA LYS A 89 -2.44 18.49 12.13
C LYS A 89 -1.69 17.65 13.17
N GLU A 90 -2.18 16.44 13.44
CA GLU A 90 -1.59 15.54 14.43
C GLU A 90 -0.34 14.84 13.86
N VAL A 91 -0.36 14.53 12.57
CA VAL A 91 0.79 14.01 11.83
C VAL A 91 1.94 15.02 11.83
N GLU A 92 1.65 16.28 11.50
CA GLU A 92 2.60 17.40 11.53
C GLU A 92 3.24 17.55 12.92
N ARG A 93 2.43 17.57 13.98
CA ARG A 93 2.94 17.65 15.36
C ARG A 93 3.93 16.53 15.68
N ARG A 94 3.60 15.30 15.30
CA ARG A 94 4.47 14.14 15.57
C ARG A 94 5.74 14.16 14.75
N TRP A 95 5.67 14.64 13.52
CA TRP A 95 6.85 14.86 12.68
C TRP A 95 7.83 15.85 13.33
N VAL A 96 7.33 17.00 13.79
CA VAL A 96 8.13 18.02 14.46
C VAL A 96 8.76 17.47 15.75
N VAL A 97 7.99 16.75 16.57
CA VAL A 97 8.50 16.14 17.81
C VAL A 97 9.60 15.12 17.50
N GLU A 98 9.38 14.20 16.55
CA GLU A 98 10.37 13.17 16.19
C GLU A 98 11.65 13.78 15.60
N GLN A 99 11.52 14.82 14.76
CA GLN A 99 12.67 15.54 14.20
C GLN A 99 13.48 16.27 15.29
N SER A 100 12.79 16.87 16.27
CA SER A 100 13.45 17.54 17.41
C SER A 100 14.24 16.56 18.30
N LEU A 101 13.67 15.37 18.55
CA LEU A 101 14.30 14.32 19.33
C LEU A 101 15.53 13.76 18.61
N ASN A 102 15.41 13.51 17.30
CA ASN A 102 16.53 13.03 16.48
C ASN A 102 17.69 14.03 16.47
N ARG A 103 17.40 15.34 16.33
CA ARG A 103 18.41 16.40 16.38
C ARG A 103 19.15 16.43 17.72
N LYS A 104 18.42 16.42 18.85
CA LYS A 104 19.03 16.37 20.20
C LYS A 104 19.89 15.13 20.42
N GLY A 105 19.45 13.97 19.92
CA GLY A 105 20.20 12.71 19.99
C GLY A 105 21.54 12.79 19.25
N SER A 106 21.54 13.34 18.03
CA SER A 106 22.76 13.51 17.22
C SER A 106 23.80 14.41 17.91
N THR A 107 23.37 15.53 18.50
CA THR A 107 24.26 16.45 19.22
C THR A 107 24.86 15.80 20.46
N ARG A 108 24.06 15.04 21.24
CA ARG A 108 24.56 14.30 22.40
C ARG A 108 25.57 13.21 22.01
N SER A 109 25.29 12.46 20.94
CA SER A 109 26.20 11.42 20.43
C SER A 109 27.53 12.01 19.94
N SER A 110 27.49 13.13 19.20
CA SER A 110 28.68 13.85 18.75
C SER A 110 29.52 14.36 19.93
N ARG A 111 28.89 14.97 20.96
CA ARG A 111 29.60 15.38 22.19
C ARG A 111 30.26 14.20 22.92
N LYS A 112 29.59 13.04 22.98
CA LYS A 112 30.13 11.85 23.66
C LYS A 112 31.35 11.30 22.91
N ARG A 113 31.27 11.18 21.57
CA ARG A 113 32.41 10.81 20.72
C ARG A 113 33.58 11.76 20.85
N ASN A 114 33.33 13.07 20.82
CA ASN A 114 34.38 14.07 20.92
C ASN A 114 35.08 14.04 22.31
N ARG A 115 34.33 13.76 23.39
CA ARG A 115 34.92 13.51 24.72
C ARG A 115 35.80 12.26 24.74
N GLN A 116 35.36 11.17 24.09
CA GLN A 116 36.09 9.90 24.08
C GLN A 116 37.36 9.96 23.22
N SER A 117 37.35 10.66 22.08
CA SER A 117 38.60 10.93 21.33
C SER A 117 39.59 11.73 22.16
N LYS A 118 39.14 12.78 22.86
CA LYS A 118 40.02 13.60 23.71
C LYS A 118 40.64 12.84 24.88
N SER A 119 39.99 11.79 25.39
CA SER A 119 40.58 10.93 26.43
C SER A 119 41.61 9.94 25.87
N VAL A 120 41.44 9.48 24.63
CA VAL A 120 42.38 8.54 23.99
C VAL A 120 43.64 9.25 23.52
N THR A 121 43.57 10.48 23.03
CA THR A 121 44.76 11.26 22.61
C THR A 121 45.60 11.78 23.78
N ARG A 122 45.13 11.63 25.03
CA ARG A 122 45.81 12.08 26.26
C ARG A 122 46.48 10.95 27.04
N ALA A 123 46.35 9.70 26.57
CA ALA A 123 47.07 8.54 27.08
C ALA A 123 48.28 8.24 26.17
#